data_AF-A0A965I456-F1
#
_entry.id   AF-A0A965I456-F1
#
_cell.length_a   1.000
_cell.length_b   1.000
_cell.length_c   1.000
_cell.angle_alpha   90.00
_cell.angle_beta   90.00
_cell.angle_gamma   90.00
#
_symmetry.space_group_name_H-M   'P 1'
#
loop_
_entity.id
_entity.type
_entity.pdbx_description
1 polymer ?
#
loop_
_entity_poly.entity_id
_entity_poly.type
_entity_poly.pdbx_seq_one_letter_code
_entity_poly.pdbx_strand_id
1 'polypeptide(L)'
;MKRQPLHYSFAFACIVGLYALIELSFNHRLLESAGASLSQSEFDGLQTWGRLIAGFGLSMLIVRWLDMHMDQRWIAVLLSLIVGMSAMWNFQQVILDQLVARASISDKQMSIQLLPLAKLAASGELRLQGQAILINPIDEPEEKTLFALFPVLGLGLQPSDLDAPYDKTLVVKKEWISIFSEETLNKAYRNLISPPITLALSSFFGLLNLAQCVALLIMQYLRSKNKLKIWIRRYTVSGLSLAIILGTWLIPHRLALSKTYTEVLAPQLQQSHAVLYPFVNWSVHAELTWYRISAHIHHFILRGFHFDTLLQVVFL
;
A
#
# COMPACT_ATOMS: atom_id res chain seq x y z
N MET A 1 -22.72 19.46 31.37
CA MET A 1 -21.26 19.13 31.29
C MET A 1 -20.80 19.32 29.85
N LYS A 2 -19.76 20.12 29.58
CA LYS A 2 -19.17 20.18 28.24
C LYS A 2 -18.53 18.81 27.92
N ARG A 3 -18.95 18.21 26.82
CA ARG A 3 -18.45 16.91 26.34
C ARG A 3 -16.96 17.01 26.03
N GLN A 4 -16.16 16.03 26.49
CA GLN A 4 -14.76 15.95 26.09
C GLN A 4 -14.67 15.45 24.63
N PRO A 5 -13.99 16.16 23.73
CA PRO A 5 -13.87 15.75 22.34
C PRO A 5 -13.02 14.47 22.21
N LEU A 6 -13.25 13.72 21.12
CA LEU A 6 -12.70 12.37 20.89
C LEU A 6 -11.18 12.29 21.08
N HIS A 7 -10.48 13.36 20.72
CA HIS A 7 -9.02 13.43 20.78
C HIS A 7 -8.43 13.47 22.19
N TYR A 8 -9.25 13.57 23.24
CA TYR A 8 -8.84 13.35 24.64
C TYR A 8 -9.21 11.97 25.19
N SER A 9 -9.89 11.14 24.40
CA SER A 9 -10.30 9.80 24.81
C SER A 9 -9.16 8.82 24.64
N PHE A 10 -8.69 8.23 25.75
CA PHE A 10 -7.73 7.13 25.71
C PHE A 10 -8.26 5.94 24.90
N ALA A 11 -9.54 5.59 25.07
CA ALA A 11 -10.18 4.51 24.32
C ALA A 11 -10.12 4.74 22.81
N PHE A 12 -10.28 5.99 22.35
CA PHE A 12 -10.15 6.28 20.92
C PHE A 12 -8.70 6.12 20.43
N ALA A 13 -7.71 6.56 21.21
CA ALA A 13 -6.30 6.33 20.87
C ALA A 13 -5.97 4.84 20.79
N CYS A 14 -6.54 4.00 21.67
CA CYS A 14 -6.40 2.54 21.60
C CYS A 14 -7.02 1.95 20.34
N ILE A 15 -8.22 2.41 19.94
CA ILE A 15 -8.89 1.94 18.71
C ILE A 15 -8.04 2.29 17.47
N VAL A 16 -7.57 3.54 17.39
CA VAL A 16 -6.70 3.98 16.28
C VAL A 16 -5.38 3.21 16.27
N GLY A 17 -4.82 2.92 17.45
CA GLY A 17 -3.60 2.10 17.58
C GLY A 17 -3.81 0.67 17.11
N LEU A 18 -4.88 0.00 17.58
CA LEU A 18 -5.22 -1.36 17.18
C LEU A 18 -5.43 -1.46 15.68
N TYR A 19 -6.15 -0.50 15.10
CA TYR A 19 -6.31 -0.41 13.65
C TYR A 19 -4.97 -0.31 12.93
N ALA A 20 -4.07 0.58 13.36
CA ALA A 20 -2.78 0.76 12.70
C ALA A 20 -1.93 -0.51 12.76
N LEU A 21 -2.01 -1.29 13.84
CA LEU A 21 -1.37 -2.60 13.94
C LEU A 21 -1.94 -3.60 12.92
N ILE A 22 -3.26 -3.67 12.80
CA ILE A 22 -3.93 -4.52 11.80
C ILE A 22 -3.51 -4.14 10.38
N GLU A 23 -3.45 -2.84 10.10
CA GLU A 23 -3.10 -2.33 8.78
C GLU A 23 -1.63 -2.57 8.41
N LEU A 24 -0.68 -2.37 9.33
CA LEU A 24 0.73 -2.69 9.10
C LEU A 24 0.93 -4.19 8.86
N SER A 25 0.22 -5.04 9.60
CA SER A 25 0.22 -6.48 9.38
C SER A 25 -0.37 -6.88 8.04
N PHE A 26 -1.47 -6.24 7.62
CA PHE A 26 -2.06 -6.45 6.31
C PHE A 26 -1.09 -6.07 5.19
N ASN A 27 -0.40 -4.94 5.29
CA ASN A 27 0.60 -4.52 4.29
C ASN A 27 1.71 -5.56 4.14
N HIS A 28 2.23 -6.08 5.26
CA HIS A 28 3.23 -7.15 5.22
C HIS A 28 2.70 -8.40 4.49
N ARG A 29 1.49 -8.87 4.83
CA ARG A 29 0.87 -10.01 4.16
C ARG A 29 0.63 -9.75 2.67
N LEU A 30 0.20 -8.54 2.31
CA LEU A 30 -0.03 -8.14 0.93
C LEU A 30 1.29 -8.11 0.15
N LEU A 31 2.39 -7.66 0.77
CA LEU A 31 3.72 -7.66 0.17
C LEU A 31 4.21 -9.08 -0.16
N GLU A 32 3.97 -10.03 0.73
CA GLU A 32 4.36 -11.43 0.51
C GLU A 32 3.53 -12.14 -0.57
N SER A 33 2.31 -11.65 -0.82
CA SER A 33 1.36 -12.30 -1.73
C SER A 33 1.25 -11.61 -3.09
N ALA A 34 1.50 -10.31 -3.20
CA ALA A 34 1.29 -9.52 -4.42
C ALA A 34 2.16 -9.93 -5.61
N GLY A 35 3.36 -10.46 -5.38
CA GLY A 35 4.24 -10.94 -6.46
C GLY A 35 3.96 -12.38 -6.91
N ALA A 36 3.07 -13.10 -6.22
CA ALA A 36 2.76 -14.50 -6.50
C ALA A 36 1.55 -14.63 -7.43
N SER A 37 1.45 -15.76 -8.14
CA SER A 37 0.23 -16.13 -8.87
C SER A 37 -0.86 -16.54 -7.87
N LEU A 38 -1.64 -15.58 -7.41
CA LEU A 38 -2.74 -15.81 -6.47
C LEU A 38 -3.91 -16.51 -7.15
N SER A 39 -4.61 -17.39 -6.41
CA SER A 39 -5.91 -17.88 -6.84
C SER A 39 -6.92 -16.73 -6.91
N GLN A 40 -7.96 -16.87 -7.73
CA GLN A 40 -8.99 -15.85 -7.87
C GLN A 40 -9.63 -15.49 -6.52
N SER A 41 -9.87 -16.48 -5.66
CA SER A 41 -10.46 -16.27 -4.33
C SER A 41 -9.55 -15.50 -3.38
N GLU A 42 -8.25 -15.80 -3.36
CA GLU A 42 -7.28 -15.09 -2.51
C GLU A 42 -7.16 -13.63 -2.96
N PHE A 43 -7.12 -13.41 -4.27
CA PHE A 43 -7.05 -12.08 -4.84
C PHE A 43 -8.30 -11.23 -4.52
N ASP A 44 -9.49 -11.80 -4.68
CA ASP A 44 -10.75 -11.13 -4.34
C ASP A 44 -10.86 -10.87 -2.82
N GLY A 45 -10.36 -11.79 -1.99
CA GLY A 45 -10.24 -11.63 -0.55
C GLY A 45 -9.33 -10.45 -0.17
N LEU A 46 -8.13 -10.39 -0.72
CA LEU A 46 -7.17 -9.30 -0.47
C LEU A 46 -7.69 -7.95 -0.93
N GLN A 47 -8.38 -7.88 -2.08
CA GLN A 47 -9.05 -6.64 -2.51
C GLN A 47 -10.13 -6.20 -1.53
N THR A 48 -10.95 -7.14 -1.09
CA THR A 48 -12.03 -6.86 -0.14
C THR A 48 -11.44 -6.33 1.17
N TRP A 49 -10.45 -7.02 1.74
CA TRP A 49 -9.76 -6.57 2.95
C TRP A 49 -9.10 -5.21 2.77
N GLY A 50 -8.40 -5.00 1.66
CA GLY A 50 -7.77 -3.73 1.33
C GLY A 50 -8.75 -2.56 1.31
N ARG A 51 -9.94 -2.75 0.74
CA ARG A 51 -11.00 -1.73 0.72
C ARG A 51 -11.59 -1.50 2.10
N LEU A 52 -11.82 -2.57 2.86
CA LEU A 52 -12.40 -2.48 4.19
C LEU A 52 -11.45 -1.73 5.12
N ILE A 53 -10.19 -2.14 5.18
CA ILE A 53 -9.17 -1.54 6.04
C ILE A 53 -8.99 -0.07 5.68
N ALA A 54 -8.69 0.26 4.42
CA ALA A 54 -8.52 1.65 4.01
C ALA A 54 -9.79 2.51 4.23
N GLY A 55 -10.99 1.91 4.08
CA GLY A 55 -12.26 2.54 4.39
C GLY A 55 -12.41 2.89 5.87
N PHE A 56 -12.09 1.95 6.76
CA PHE A 56 -12.03 2.19 8.21
C PHE A 56 -11.00 3.26 8.57
N GLY A 57 -9.83 3.24 7.93
CA GLY A 57 -8.79 4.26 8.07
C GLY A 57 -9.31 5.65 7.78
N LEU A 58 -9.96 5.83 6.63
CA LEU A 58 -10.58 7.09 6.24
C LEU A 58 -11.70 7.49 7.21
N SER A 59 -12.54 6.55 7.65
CA SER A 59 -13.59 6.81 8.63
C SER A 59 -13.05 7.38 9.95
N MET A 60 -11.92 6.88 10.45
CA MET A 60 -11.30 7.42 11.67
C MET A 60 -10.70 8.82 11.49
N LEU A 61 -10.32 9.19 10.27
CA LEU A 61 -9.95 10.58 9.98
C LEU A 61 -11.19 11.48 10.01
N ILE A 62 -12.27 11.04 9.34
CA ILE A 62 -13.52 11.79 9.22
C ILE A 62 -14.19 11.97 10.58
N VAL A 63 -14.25 10.93 11.42
CA VAL A 63 -14.95 10.99 12.72
C VAL A 63 -14.39 12.08 13.62
N ARG A 64 -13.08 12.38 13.53
CA ARG A 64 -12.44 13.44 14.31
C ARG A 64 -12.92 14.82 13.88
N TRP A 65 -13.04 15.01 12.57
CA TRP A 65 -13.56 16.25 12.02
C TRP A 65 -15.06 16.41 12.34
N LEU A 66 -15.85 15.34 12.24
CA LEU A 66 -17.27 15.35 12.57
C LEU A 66 -17.55 15.53 14.07
N ASP A 67 -16.80 14.88 14.97
CA ASP A 67 -16.98 15.05 16.43
C ASP A 67 -16.71 16.49 16.90
N MET A 68 -15.98 17.30 16.11
CA MET A 68 -15.78 18.72 16.39
C MET A 68 -16.95 19.60 15.96
N HIS A 69 -17.75 19.18 14.97
CA HIS A 69 -18.82 19.97 14.37
C HIS A 69 -20.23 19.46 14.69
N MET A 70 -20.35 18.26 15.27
CA MET A 70 -21.63 17.62 15.58
C MET A 70 -21.80 17.38 17.07
N ASP A 71 -22.98 17.70 17.61
CA ASP A 71 -23.29 17.46 19.02
C ASP A 71 -23.42 15.95 19.36
N GLN A 72 -23.95 15.18 18.40
CA GLN A 72 -24.23 13.75 18.56
C GLN A 72 -23.10 12.87 17.98
N ARG A 73 -22.13 12.48 18.81
CA ARG A 73 -21.01 11.61 18.42
C ARG A 73 -21.40 10.30 17.77
N TRP A 74 -22.48 9.66 18.21
CA TRP A 74 -22.87 8.38 17.61
C TRP A 74 -23.28 8.58 16.14
N ILE A 75 -23.92 9.71 15.81
CA ILE A 75 -24.18 10.11 14.42
C ILE A 75 -22.86 10.41 13.70
N ALA A 76 -21.93 11.14 14.33
CA ALA A 76 -20.62 11.41 13.74
C ALA A 76 -19.85 10.13 13.40
N VAL A 77 -19.86 9.13 14.30
CA VAL A 77 -19.27 7.81 14.06
C VAL A 77 -19.97 7.10 12.91
N LEU A 78 -21.31 7.01 12.95
CA LEU A 78 -22.09 6.33 11.90
C LEU A 78 -21.86 6.97 10.52
N LEU A 79 -21.95 8.30 10.43
CA LEU A 79 -21.70 9.03 9.19
C LEU A 79 -20.26 8.86 8.72
N SER A 80 -19.28 8.88 9.62
CA SER A 80 -17.89 8.66 9.24
C SER A 80 -17.64 7.27 8.65
N LEU A 81 -18.32 6.24 9.19
CA LEU A 81 -18.27 4.88 8.67
C LEU A 81 -18.92 4.81 7.29
N ILE A 82 -20.15 5.30 7.15
CA ILE A 82 -20.87 5.31 5.87
C ILE A 82 -20.05 6.04 4.79
N VAL A 83 -19.58 7.25 5.09
CA VAL A 83 -18.83 8.07 4.13
C VAL A 83 -17.47 7.46 3.83
N GLY A 84 -16.69 7.08 4.84
CA GLY A 84 -15.34 6.53 4.64
C GLY A 84 -15.35 5.21 3.86
N MET A 85 -16.24 4.29 4.21
CA MET A 85 -16.40 3.01 3.51
C MET A 85 -16.90 3.20 2.09
N SER A 86 -17.95 3.99 1.88
CA SER A 86 -18.50 4.24 0.55
C SER A 86 -17.51 4.98 -0.34
N ALA A 87 -16.82 5.98 0.19
CA ALA A 87 -15.82 6.74 -0.55
C ALA A 87 -14.66 5.84 -0.97
N MET A 88 -14.09 5.04 -0.05
CA MET A 88 -12.96 4.18 -0.37
C MET A 88 -13.33 3.08 -1.38
N TRP A 89 -14.50 2.47 -1.20
CA TRP A 89 -14.99 1.44 -2.11
C TRP A 89 -15.13 1.96 -3.54
N ASN A 90 -15.78 3.12 -3.71
CA ASN A 90 -15.99 3.72 -5.02
C ASN A 90 -14.68 4.27 -5.59
N PHE A 91 -13.84 4.91 -4.76
CA PHE A 91 -12.56 5.46 -5.20
C PHE A 91 -11.64 4.39 -5.81
N GLN A 92 -11.45 3.26 -5.11
CA GLN A 92 -10.61 2.18 -5.63
C GLN A 92 -11.21 1.56 -6.88
N GLN A 93 -12.53 1.33 -6.94
CA GLN A 93 -13.18 0.81 -8.15
C GLN A 93 -12.99 1.76 -9.34
N VAL A 94 -13.32 3.05 -9.18
CA VAL A 94 -13.23 4.04 -10.25
C VAL A 94 -11.80 4.18 -10.76
N ILE A 95 -10.80 4.21 -9.88
CA ILE A 95 -9.39 4.29 -10.29
C ILE A 95 -8.99 3.05 -11.09
N LEU A 96 -9.32 1.85 -10.60
CA LEU A 96 -8.98 0.61 -11.29
C LEU A 96 -9.63 0.56 -12.67
N ASP A 97 -10.92 0.87 -12.76
CA ASP A 97 -11.67 0.84 -14.01
C ASP A 97 -11.12 1.86 -15.01
N GLN A 98 -10.77 3.08 -14.56
CA GLN A 98 -10.16 4.09 -15.40
C GLN A 98 -8.76 3.68 -15.89
N LEU A 99 -7.94 3.08 -15.03
CA LEU A 99 -6.61 2.61 -15.41
C LEU A 99 -6.68 1.47 -16.42
N VAL A 100 -7.59 0.51 -16.24
CA VAL A 100 -7.81 -0.60 -17.18
C VAL A 100 -8.35 -0.10 -18.52
N ALA A 101 -9.30 0.84 -18.50
CA ALA A 101 -9.90 1.39 -19.70
C ALA A 101 -8.92 2.20 -20.55
N ARG A 102 -7.95 2.88 -19.92
CA ARG A 102 -6.94 3.71 -20.60
C ARG A 102 -5.66 2.96 -20.96
N ALA A 103 -5.46 1.76 -20.43
CA ALA A 103 -4.24 0.99 -20.69
C ALA A 103 -4.13 0.59 -22.16
N SER A 104 -2.92 0.72 -22.71
CA SER A 104 -2.64 0.29 -24.08
C SER A 104 -2.75 -1.23 -24.21
N ILE A 105 -3.01 -1.72 -25.43
CA ILE A 105 -3.01 -3.18 -25.68
C ILE A 105 -1.64 -3.77 -25.33
N SER A 106 -0.55 -3.07 -25.65
CA SER A 106 0.81 -3.48 -25.28
C SER A 106 1.00 -3.65 -23.78
N ASP A 107 0.49 -2.75 -22.94
CA ASP A 107 0.63 -2.88 -21.48
C ASP A 107 -0.21 -4.05 -20.94
N LYS A 108 -1.41 -4.25 -21.48
CA LYS A 108 -2.24 -5.40 -21.10
C LYS A 108 -1.58 -6.72 -21.49
N GLN A 109 -0.91 -6.78 -22.64
CA GLN A 109 -0.12 -7.94 -23.06
C GLN A 109 1.12 -8.13 -22.17
N MET A 110 1.84 -7.04 -21.86
CA MET A 110 3.01 -7.05 -21.00
C MET A 110 2.66 -7.50 -19.58
N SER A 111 1.45 -7.22 -19.09
CA SER A 111 0.98 -7.64 -17.77
C SER A 111 1.04 -9.15 -17.54
N ILE A 112 0.86 -9.95 -18.60
CA ILE A 112 0.94 -11.41 -18.55
C ILE A 112 2.41 -11.86 -18.39
N GLN A 113 3.36 -11.13 -18.99
CA GLN A 113 4.77 -11.47 -18.95
C GLN A 113 5.46 -11.03 -17.67
N LEU A 114 5.01 -9.93 -17.06
CA LEU A 114 5.68 -9.31 -15.92
C LEU A 114 5.52 -10.08 -14.61
N LEU A 115 4.41 -10.80 -14.41
CA LEU A 115 4.16 -11.55 -13.18
C LEU A 115 5.16 -12.71 -12.99
N PRO A 116 5.43 -13.59 -13.98
CA PRO A 116 6.48 -14.60 -13.87
C PRO A 116 7.89 -14.05 -13.61
N LEU A 117 8.17 -12.83 -14.08
CA LEU A 117 9.48 -12.18 -13.94
C LEU A 117 9.73 -11.57 -12.55
N ALA A 118 8.68 -11.41 -11.73
CA ALA A 118 8.79 -10.83 -10.39
C ALA A 118 9.80 -11.55 -9.51
N LYS A 119 9.82 -12.89 -9.54
CA LYS A 119 10.76 -13.70 -8.76
C LYS A 119 12.21 -13.50 -9.22
N LEU A 120 12.44 -13.41 -10.53
CA LEU A 120 13.76 -13.16 -11.09
C LEU A 120 14.25 -11.76 -10.72
N ALA A 121 13.37 -10.76 -10.79
CA ALA A 121 13.67 -9.40 -10.35
C ALA A 121 14.07 -9.37 -8.86
N ALA A 122 13.26 -9.98 -8.01
CA ALA A 122 13.50 -10.04 -6.56
C ALA A 122 14.78 -10.81 -6.18
N SER A 123 15.14 -11.86 -6.93
CA SER A 123 16.39 -12.60 -6.72
C SER A 123 17.65 -11.88 -7.22
N GLY A 124 17.51 -10.74 -7.89
CA GLY A 124 18.62 -10.01 -8.50
C GLY A 124 19.17 -10.63 -9.79
N GLU A 125 18.50 -11.67 -10.31
CA GLU A 125 18.88 -12.34 -11.57
C GLU A 125 18.44 -11.53 -12.80
N LEU A 126 17.36 -10.75 -12.69
CA LEU A 126 16.89 -9.90 -13.78
C LEU A 126 17.74 -8.63 -13.89
N ARG A 127 18.14 -8.32 -15.13
CA ARG A 127 18.87 -7.10 -15.47
C ARG A 127 18.08 -6.28 -16.48
N LEU A 128 18.20 -4.96 -16.35
CA LEU A 128 17.62 -3.97 -17.24
C LEU A 128 18.76 -3.09 -17.77
N GLN A 129 18.91 -3.04 -19.09
CA GLN A 129 19.92 -2.21 -19.76
C GLN A 129 21.35 -2.43 -19.22
N GLY A 130 21.72 -3.68 -18.99
CA GLY A 130 23.01 -4.12 -18.47
C GLY A 130 23.16 -4.00 -16.95
N GLN A 131 22.18 -3.46 -16.22
CA GLN A 131 22.25 -3.21 -14.78
C GLN A 131 21.35 -4.18 -14.01
N ALA A 132 21.84 -4.73 -12.89
CA ALA A 132 21.02 -5.50 -11.97
C ALA A 132 20.08 -4.56 -11.19
N ILE A 133 18.82 -4.96 -11.01
CA ILE A 133 17.83 -4.16 -10.28
C ILE A 133 18.20 -4.10 -8.78
N LEU A 134 18.61 -5.24 -8.22
CA LEU A 134 19.09 -5.36 -6.84
C LEU A 134 20.60 -5.64 -6.81
N ILE A 135 21.26 -5.14 -5.77
CA ILE A 135 22.71 -5.25 -5.58
C ILE A 135 22.98 -6.16 -4.40
N ASN A 136 23.76 -7.24 -4.63
CA ASN A 136 24.14 -8.18 -3.59
C ASN A 136 25.00 -7.52 -2.49
N PRO A 137 24.81 -7.91 -1.21
CA PRO A 137 23.79 -8.85 -0.71
C PRO A 137 22.39 -8.23 -0.70
N ILE A 138 21.39 -8.99 -1.15
CA ILE A 138 19.99 -8.55 -1.20
C ILE A 138 19.40 -8.57 0.20
N ASP A 139 18.85 -7.44 0.65
CA ASP A 139 18.11 -7.40 1.91
C ASP A 139 16.66 -7.86 1.69
N GLU A 140 16.12 -8.59 2.67
CA GLU A 140 14.75 -9.10 2.63
C GLU A 140 13.67 -8.03 2.32
N PRO A 141 13.68 -6.80 2.91
CA PRO A 141 12.73 -5.76 2.53
C PRO A 141 12.81 -5.38 1.05
N GLU A 142 14.00 -5.38 0.47
CA GLU A 142 14.21 -5.05 -0.95
C GLU A 142 13.70 -6.17 -1.85
N GLU A 143 14.01 -7.42 -1.50
CA GLU A 143 13.51 -8.61 -2.19
C GLU A 143 11.97 -8.62 -2.21
N LYS A 144 11.33 -8.48 -1.03
CA LYS A 144 9.86 -8.55 -0.90
C LYS A 144 9.18 -7.38 -1.58
N THR A 145 9.72 -6.17 -1.42
CA THR A 145 9.19 -4.97 -2.07
C THR A 145 9.29 -5.09 -3.58
N LEU A 146 10.42 -5.53 -4.11
CA LEU A 146 10.58 -5.70 -5.55
C LEU A 146 9.73 -6.85 -6.07
N PHE A 147 9.62 -7.97 -5.35
CA PHE A 147 8.73 -9.07 -5.72
C PHE A 147 7.29 -8.61 -5.91
N ALA A 148 6.77 -7.81 -4.96
CA ALA A 148 5.41 -7.30 -5.01
C ALA A 148 5.18 -6.22 -6.08
N LEU A 149 6.16 -5.32 -6.26
CA LEU A 149 5.96 -4.10 -7.07
C LEU A 149 6.56 -4.19 -8.48
N PHE A 150 7.48 -5.12 -8.74
CA PHE A 150 8.11 -5.29 -10.04
C PHE A 150 7.08 -5.45 -11.18
N PRO A 151 6.01 -6.26 -11.03
CA PRO A 151 5.03 -6.40 -12.10
C PRO A 151 4.43 -5.07 -12.57
N VAL A 152 4.24 -4.11 -11.66
CA VAL A 152 3.76 -2.78 -12.03
C VAL A 152 4.89 -1.85 -12.45
N LEU A 153 6.05 -1.90 -11.77
CA LEU A 153 7.22 -1.09 -12.14
C LEU A 153 7.71 -1.37 -13.56
N GLY A 154 7.52 -2.60 -14.04
CA GLY A 154 7.87 -2.98 -15.41
C GLY A 154 6.86 -2.55 -16.47
N LEU A 155 5.73 -1.94 -16.12
CA LEU A 155 4.78 -1.43 -17.11
C LEU A 155 5.40 -0.31 -17.95
N GLY A 156 5.09 -0.31 -19.25
CA GLY A 156 5.73 0.55 -20.24
C GLY A 156 7.09 0.07 -20.72
N LEU A 157 7.73 -0.93 -20.09
CA LEU A 157 8.92 -1.57 -20.65
C LEU A 157 8.54 -2.40 -21.88
N GLN A 158 9.46 -2.48 -22.83
CA GLN A 158 9.40 -3.41 -23.94
C GLN A 158 10.16 -4.70 -23.60
N PRO A 159 9.81 -5.84 -24.22
CA PRO A 159 10.57 -7.08 -24.04
C PRO A 159 12.07 -6.97 -24.35
N SER A 160 12.46 -6.01 -25.20
CA SER A 160 13.86 -5.70 -25.52
C SER A 160 14.64 -5.02 -24.40
N ASP A 161 13.95 -4.41 -23.43
CA ASP A 161 14.58 -3.73 -22.29
C ASP A 161 15.04 -4.72 -21.21
N LEU A 162 14.56 -5.97 -21.28
CA LEU A 162 14.88 -7.07 -20.38
C LEU A 162 16.11 -7.84 -20.89
N ASP A 163 17.22 -7.79 -20.16
CA ASP A 163 18.41 -8.53 -20.56
C ASP A 163 18.25 -10.03 -20.26
N ALA A 164 18.60 -10.89 -21.22
CA ALA A 164 18.73 -12.32 -21.00
C ALA A 164 20.01 -12.61 -20.19
N PRO A 165 19.99 -13.54 -19.20
CA PRO A 165 19.68 -14.93 -19.49
C PRO A 165 18.62 -15.48 -18.53
N TYR A 166 17.41 -14.91 -18.54
CA TYR A 166 16.28 -15.57 -17.90
C TYR A 166 15.83 -16.78 -18.72
N ASP A 167 15.28 -17.81 -18.06
CA ASP A 167 14.73 -18.97 -18.75
C ASP A 167 13.64 -18.50 -19.74
N LYS A 168 13.87 -18.73 -21.04
CA LYS A 168 12.93 -18.36 -22.11
C LYS A 168 11.57 -19.05 -21.96
N THR A 169 11.44 -20.07 -21.11
CA THR A 169 10.15 -20.68 -20.76
C THR A 169 9.27 -19.78 -19.89
N LEU A 170 9.86 -18.83 -19.14
CA LEU A 170 9.13 -17.90 -18.26
C LEU A 170 8.49 -16.74 -19.03
N VAL A 171 8.98 -16.46 -20.25
CA VAL A 171 8.37 -15.47 -21.13
C VAL A 171 7.30 -16.12 -21.98
N VAL A 172 6.07 -15.65 -21.80
CA VAL A 172 4.95 -16.04 -22.67
C VAL A 172 5.27 -15.59 -24.09
N LYS A 173 5.44 -16.58 -24.99
CA LYS A 173 5.73 -16.33 -26.40
C LYS A 173 4.68 -15.38 -26.99
N LYS A 174 5.13 -14.41 -27.78
CA LYS A 174 4.27 -13.40 -28.42
C LYS A 174 3.08 -14.01 -29.18
N GLU A 175 3.28 -15.18 -29.79
CA GLU A 175 2.26 -15.96 -30.51
C GLU A 175 1.11 -16.45 -29.62
N TRP A 176 1.37 -16.68 -28.33
CA TRP A 176 0.37 -17.15 -27.36
C TRP A 176 -0.44 -15.98 -26.81
N ILE A 177 0.17 -14.80 -26.75
CA ILE A 177 -0.47 -13.59 -26.25
C ILE A 177 -1.63 -13.15 -27.15
N SER A 178 -1.51 -13.35 -28.47
CA SER A 178 -2.58 -13.06 -29.43
C SER A 178 -3.83 -13.96 -29.30
N ILE A 179 -3.76 -15.02 -28.50
CA ILE A 179 -4.88 -15.95 -28.27
C ILE A 179 -5.79 -15.46 -27.14
N PHE A 180 -5.31 -14.58 -26.26
CA PHE A 180 -6.10 -14.09 -25.14
C PHE A 180 -7.20 -13.13 -25.59
N SER A 181 -8.41 -13.33 -25.05
CA SER A 181 -9.51 -12.39 -25.21
C SER A 181 -9.18 -11.05 -24.56
N GLU A 182 -9.81 -9.98 -25.05
CA GLU A 182 -9.69 -8.64 -24.43
C GLU A 182 -10.09 -8.66 -22.95
N GLU A 183 -11.13 -9.44 -22.59
CA GLU A 183 -11.54 -9.64 -21.21
C GLU A 183 -10.43 -10.25 -20.35
N THR A 184 -9.72 -11.25 -20.88
CA THR A 184 -8.60 -11.89 -20.17
C THR A 184 -7.44 -10.91 -19.98
N LEU A 185 -7.13 -10.13 -21.00
CA LEU A 185 -6.09 -9.09 -20.96
C LEU A 185 -6.44 -7.98 -19.96
N ASN A 186 -7.69 -7.51 -19.95
CA ASN A 186 -8.19 -6.52 -18.99
C ASN A 186 -8.09 -7.05 -17.55
N LYS A 187 -8.47 -8.32 -17.35
CA LYS A 187 -8.40 -8.97 -16.05
C LYS A 187 -6.96 -9.15 -15.57
N ALA A 188 -6.05 -9.59 -16.43
CA ALA A 188 -4.63 -9.71 -16.10
C ALA A 188 -4.02 -8.37 -15.68
N TYR A 189 -4.28 -7.31 -16.48
CA TYR A 189 -3.82 -5.96 -16.15
C TYR A 189 -4.41 -5.45 -14.84
N ARG A 190 -5.72 -5.64 -14.61
CA ARG A 190 -6.39 -5.29 -13.35
C ARG A 190 -5.77 -6.02 -12.17
N ASN A 191 -5.48 -7.31 -12.33
CA ASN A 191 -4.89 -8.13 -11.28
C ASN A 191 -3.48 -7.68 -10.92
N LEU A 192 -2.74 -7.19 -11.89
CA LEU A 192 -1.40 -6.66 -11.70
C LEU A 192 -1.38 -5.29 -10.99
N ILE A 193 -2.29 -4.36 -11.34
CA ILE A 193 -2.28 -3.01 -10.75
C ILE A 193 -2.99 -2.92 -9.39
N SER A 194 -3.90 -3.84 -9.09
CA SER A 194 -4.75 -3.76 -7.89
C SER A 194 -3.97 -3.87 -6.58
N PRO A 195 -3.06 -4.86 -6.39
CA PRO A 195 -2.33 -4.98 -5.13
C PRO A 195 -1.48 -3.76 -4.80
N PRO A 196 -0.71 -3.14 -5.72
CA PRO A 196 0.06 -1.94 -5.39
C PRO A 196 -0.79 -0.71 -5.05
N ILE A 197 -1.96 -0.55 -5.66
CA ILE A 197 -2.90 0.53 -5.29
C ILE A 197 -3.44 0.29 -3.87
N THR A 198 -3.84 -0.95 -3.58
CA THR A 198 -4.30 -1.35 -2.25
C THR A 198 -3.21 -1.14 -1.19
N LEU A 199 -1.99 -1.59 -1.47
CA LEU A 199 -0.82 -1.45 -0.60
C LEU A 199 -0.50 0.02 -0.33
N ALA A 200 -0.55 0.87 -1.35
CA ALA A 200 -0.29 2.29 -1.22
C ALA A 200 -1.32 2.99 -0.33
N LEU A 201 -2.61 2.73 -0.57
CA LEU A 201 -3.68 3.33 0.22
C LEU A 201 -3.63 2.85 1.66
N SER A 202 -3.38 1.56 1.86
CA SER A 202 -3.37 0.96 3.19
C SER A 202 -2.15 1.39 4.00
N SER A 203 -0.94 1.41 3.43
CA SER A 203 0.24 1.98 4.09
C SER A 203 0.07 3.48 4.39
N PHE A 204 -0.56 4.25 3.51
CA PHE A 204 -0.84 5.66 3.75
C PHE A 204 -1.78 5.89 4.96
N PHE A 205 -2.94 5.22 4.99
CA PHE A 205 -3.87 5.35 6.11
C PHE A 205 -3.31 4.74 7.40
N GLY A 206 -2.52 3.67 7.31
CA GLY A 206 -1.92 3.01 8.46
C GLY A 206 -0.91 3.90 9.16
N LEU A 207 -0.02 4.51 8.38
CA LEU A 207 0.97 5.46 8.90
C LEU A 207 0.34 6.74 9.41
N LEU A 208 -0.69 7.27 8.73
CA LEU A 208 -1.44 8.42 9.22
C LEU A 208 -2.12 8.13 10.55
N ASN A 209 -2.80 6.98 10.68
CA ASN A 209 -3.47 6.60 11.92
C ASN A 209 -2.47 6.25 13.03
N LEU A 210 -1.32 5.63 12.71
CA LEU A 210 -0.23 5.42 13.66
C LEU A 210 0.28 6.76 14.21
N ALA A 211 0.58 7.72 13.34
CA ALA A 211 0.99 9.06 13.72
C ALA A 211 -0.03 9.71 14.65
N GLN A 212 -1.32 9.50 14.38
CA GLN A 212 -2.40 10.00 15.21
C GLN A 212 -2.50 9.31 16.56
N CYS A 213 -2.35 8.00 16.62
CA CYS A 213 -2.32 7.26 17.88
C CYS A 213 -1.21 7.84 18.79
N VAL A 214 0.01 7.93 18.28
CA VAL A 214 1.16 8.49 19.01
C VAL A 214 0.89 9.93 19.43
N ALA A 215 0.36 10.76 18.52
CA ALA A 215 -0.01 12.13 18.85
C ALA A 215 -1.05 12.20 19.97
N LEU A 216 -2.12 11.40 19.91
CA LEU A 216 -3.19 11.36 20.91
C LEU A 216 -2.65 10.96 22.28
N LEU A 217 -1.73 10.00 22.35
CA LEU A 217 -1.07 9.59 23.59
C LEU A 217 -0.18 10.71 24.16
N ILE A 218 0.60 11.38 23.32
CA ILE A 218 1.42 12.54 23.72
C ILE A 218 0.53 13.66 24.24
N MET A 219 -0.58 13.95 23.57
CA MET A 219 -1.51 15.01 23.98
C MET A 219 -2.15 14.71 25.35
N GLN A 220 -2.38 13.44 25.68
CA GLN A 220 -2.86 13.04 27.01
C GLN A 220 -1.80 13.25 28.09
N TYR A 221 -0.53 12.92 27.79
CA TYR A 221 0.59 13.18 28.70
C TYR A 221 0.83 14.69 28.92
N LEU A 222 0.67 15.50 27.87
CA LEU A 222 0.88 16.95 27.91
C LEU A 222 -0.33 17.76 28.43
N ARG A 223 -1.28 17.13 29.13
CA ARG A 223 -2.51 17.76 29.66
C ARG A 223 -2.20 18.73 30.82
N SER A 224 -1.60 19.87 30.50
CA SER A 224 -1.18 20.90 31.44
C SER A 224 -1.72 22.28 31.01
N LYS A 225 -1.86 23.20 31.97
CA LYS A 225 -2.24 24.60 31.73
C LYS A 225 -1.10 25.48 31.19
N ASN A 226 0.11 24.93 31.03
CA ASN A 226 1.26 25.67 30.51
C ASN A 226 1.02 26.08 29.04
N LYS A 227 1.18 27.39 28.74
CA LYS A 227 1.04 27.96 27.39
C LYS A 227 1.88 27.23 26.33
N LEU A 228 3.12 26.85 26.67
CA LEU A 228 4.00 26.10 25.77
C LEU A 228 3.43 24.71 25.44
N LYS A 229 2.92 24.00 26.45
CA LYS A 229 2.30 22.66 26.24
C LYS A 229 1.02 22.76 25.41
N ILE A 230 0.23 23.83 25.56
CA ILE A 230 -0.94 24.10 24.72
C ILE A 230 -0.54 24.35 23.26
N TRP A 231 0.53 25.12 23.04
CA TRP A 231 1.06 25.39 21.71
C TRP A 231 1.58 24.11 21.03
N ILE A 232 2.41 23.32 21.72
CA ILE A 232 2.91 22.03 21.23
C ILE A 232 1.75 21.11 20.84
N ARG A 233 0.73 20.99 21.72
CA ARG A 233 -0.45 20.15 21.50
C ARG A 233 -1.18 20.47 20.19
N ARG A 234 -1.28 21.76 19.83
CA ARG A 234 -1.99 22.20 18.62
C ARG A 234 -1.37 21.62 17.34
N TYR A 235 -0.05 21.51 17.30
CA TYR A 235 0.67 21.06 16.11
C TYR A 235 1.15 19.62 16.19
N THR A 236 0.97 18.93 17.33
CA THR A 236 1.51 17.57 17.55
C THR A 236 1.02 16.57 16.51
N VAL A 237 -0.30 16.55 16.22
CA VAL A 237 -0.88 15.61 15.25
C VAL A 237 -0.32 15.87 13.85
N SER A 238 -0.46 17.11 13.36
CA SER A 238 -0.01 17.46 12.01
C SER A 238 1.51 17.33 11.85
N GLY A 239 2.27 17.69 12.88
CA GLY A 239 3.73 17.56 12.90
C GLY A 239 4.18 16.11 12.86
N LEU A 240 3.56 15.21 13.63
CA LEU A 240 3.88 13.79 13.61
C LEU A 240 3.45 13.11 12.32
N SER A 241 2.26 13.42 11.80
CA SER A 241 1.83 12.92 10.49
C SER A 241 2.80 13.35 9.39
N LEU A 242 3.20 14.62 9.37
CA LEU A 242 4.18 15.12 8.41
C LEU A 242 5.55 14.47 8.61
N ALA A 243 6.01 14.30 9.85
CA ALA A 243 7.30 13.67 10.14
C ALA A 243 7.34 12.20 9.70
N ILE A 244 6.26 11.45 9.91
CA ILE A 244 6.15 10.05 9.45
C ILE A 244 6.10 9.99 7.92
N ILE A 245 5.28 10.83 7.29
CA ILE A 245 5.18 10.90 5.83
C ILE A 245 6.53 11.27 5.22
N LEU A 246 7.18 12.35 5.67
CA LEU A 246 8.51 12.75 5.18
C LEU A 246 9.58 11.72 5.52
N GLY A 247 9.52 11.12 6.71
CA GLY A 247 10.43 10.08 7.16
C GLY A 247 10.48 8.88 6.20
N THR A 248 9.36 8.53 5.58
CA THR A 248 9.29 7.50 4.53
C THR A 248 10.20 7.78 3.34
N TRP A 249 10.41 9.04 2.95
CA TRP A 249 11.33 9.40 1.84
C TRP A 249 12.74 9.78 2.29
N LEU A 250 12.92 10.16 3.55
CA LEU A 250 14.22 10.60 4.06
C LEU A 250 15.17 9.44 4.37
N ILE A 251 14.64 8.22 4.56
CA ILE A 251 15.43 7.04 4.85
C ILE A 251 15.94 6.45 3.52
N PRO A 252 17.27 6.47 3.28
CA PRO A 252 17.83 5.95 2.03
C PRO A 252 17.77 4.42 2.02
N HIS A 253 17.30 3.85 0.91
CA HIS A 253 17.29 2.41 0.64
C HIS A 253 18.00 2.12 -0.68
N ARG A 254 18.72 0.98 -0.79
CA ARG A 254 19.57 0.72 -1.96
C ARG A 254 18.72 0.54 -3.22
N LEU A 255 17.57 -0.13 -3.12
CA LEU A 255 16.61 -0.22 -4.22
C LEU A 255 16.14 1.17 -4.71
N ALA A 256 15.68 2.03 -3.80
CA ALA A 256 15.14 3.36 -4.14
C ALA A 256 16.21 4.32 -4.69
N LEU A 257 17.49 4.09 -4.36
CA LEU A 257 18.65 4.83 -4.86
C LEU A 257 19.34 4.16 -6.05
N SER A 258 18.89 2.98 -6.47
CA SER A 258 19.52 2.25 -7.57
C SER A 258 19.31 3.00 -8.88
N LYS A 259 20.33 2.98 -9.74
CA LYS A 259 20.25 3.58 -11.08
C LYS A 259 19.10 3.01 -11.89
N THR A 260 18.90 1.69 -11.82
CA THR A 260 17.80 1.01 -12.50
C THR A 260 16.44 1.52 -12.04
N TYR A 261 16.25 1.80 -10.75
CA TYR A 261 15.02 2.42 -10.26
C TYR A 261 14.89 3.88 -10.71
N THR A 262 15.91 4.71 -10.47
CA THR A 262 15.83 6.17 -10.64
C THR A 262 15.90 6.63 -12.10
N GLU A 263 16.57 5.87 -12.96
CA GLU A 263 16.81 6.24 -14.36
C GLU A 263 15.90 5.46 -15.33
N VAL A 264 15.41 4.27 -14.95
CA VAL A 264 14.61 3.41 -15.83
C VAL A 264 13.20 3.20 -15.30
N LEU A 265 13.01 2.46 -14.20
CA LEU A 265 11.68 2.01 -13.74
C LEU A 265 10.75 3.16 -13.35
N ALA A 266 11.20 4.05 -12.46
CA ALA A 266 10.37 5.15 -11.96
C ALA A 266 10.02 6.17 -13.06
N PRO A 267 10.99 6.67 -13.87
CA PRO A 267 10.68 7.59 -14.97
C PRO A 267 9.78 6.96 -16.03
N GLN A 268 10.02 5.70 -16.40
CA GLN A 268 9.19 5.01 -17.40
C GLN A 268 7.74 4.91 -16.91
N LEU A 269 7.53 4.43 -15.69
CA LEU A 269 6.19 4.31 -15.10
C LEU A 269 5.51 5.69 -14.97
N GLN A 270 6.26 6.74 -14.63
CA GLN A 270 5.72 8.09 -14.55
C GLN A 270 5.24 8.61 -15.92
N GLN A 271 5.99 8.31 -16.99
CA GLN A 271 5.65 8.72 -18.35
C GLN A 271 4.49 7.90 -18.93
N SER A 272 4.49 6.59 -18.77
CA SER A 272 3.46 5.69 -19.31
C SER A 272 2.18 5.68 -18.47
N HIS A 273 2.30 5.80 -17.15
CA HIS A 273 1.18 5.64 -16.20
C HIS A 273 1.25 6.67 -15.05
N ALA A 274 1.15 7.96 -15.38
CA ALA A 274 1.23 9.07 -14.42
C ALA A 274 0.31 8.96 -13.20
N VAL A 275 -0.87 8.36 -13.34
CA VAL A 275 -1.82 8.15 -12.22
C VAL A 275 -1.40 6.99 -11.30
N LEU A 276 -0.78 5.95 -11.86
CA LEU A 276 -0.36 4.76 -11.11
C LEU A 276 0.97 4.99 -10.38
N TYR A 277 1.89 5.73 -11.01
CA TYR A 277 3.19 6.10 -10.48
C TYR A 277 3.19 6.54 -9.00
N PRO A 278 2.36 7.51 -8.54
CA PRO A 278 2.39 7.95 -7.14
C PRO A 278 2.08 6.82 -6.14
N PHE A 279 1.20 5.87 -6.48
CA PHE A 279 0.88 4.74 -5.60
C PHE A 279 2.08 3.79 -5.48
N VAL A 280 2.70 3.47 -6.61
CA VAL A 280 3.83 2.53 -6.67
C VAL A 280 5.06 3.15 -6.03
N ASN A 281 5.39 4.40 -6.37
CA ASN A 281 6.54 5.12 -5.81
C ASN A 281 6.39 5.32 -4.29
N TRP A 282 5.19 5.64 -3.81
CA TRP A 282 4.90 5.66 -2.37
C TRP A 282 5.14 4.28 -1.75
N SER A 283 4.61 3.22 -2.35
CA SER A 283 4.74 1.85 -1.82
C SER A 283 6.20 1.40 -1.74
N VAL A 284 7.02 1.70 -2.75
CA VAL A 284 8.46 1.39 -2.70
C VAL A 284 9.10 1.99 -1.44
N HIS A 285 8.86 3.26 -1.17
CA HIS A 285 9.49 3.93 -0.02
C HIS A 285 8.87 3.51 1.32
N ALA A 286 7.53 3.39 1.36
CA ALA A 286 6.80 3.03 2.56
C ALA A 286 7.15 1.60 3.01
N GLU A 287 7.12 0.64 2.10
CA GLU A 287 7.39 -0.74 2.46
C GLU A 287 8.85 -0.91 2.87
N LEU A 288 9.82 -0.38 2.13
CA LEU A 288 11.23 -0.46 2.54
C LEU A 288 11.49 0.14 3.94
N THR A 289 10.83 1.25 4.25
CA THR A 289 11.01 1.95 5.53
C THR A 289 10.35 1.23 6.69
N TRP A 290 9.13 0.74 6.48
CA TRP A 290 8.28 0.24 7.57
C TRP A 290 8.23 -1.30 7.63
N TYR A 291 8.84 -2.00 6.67
CA TYR A 291 8.81 -3.47 6.54
C TYR A 291 9.07 -4.19 7.86
N ARG A 292 10.18 -3.87 8.54
CA ARG A 292 10.57 -4.58 9.77
C ARG A 292 9.55 -4.42 10.89
N ILE A 293 8.93 -3.25 11.00
CA ILE A 293 7.89 -2.97 11.97
C ILE A 293 6.63 -3.76 11.59
N SER A 294 6.22 -3.70 10.32
CA SER A 294 5.08 -4.43 9.78
C SER A 294 5.22 -5.95 9.97
N ALA A 295 6.39 -6.52 9.65
CA ALA A 295 6.70 -7.93 9.82
C ALA A 295 6.65 -8.36 11.30
N HIS A 296 7.22 -7.54 12.19
CA HIS A 296 7.18 -7.83 13.62
C HIS A 296 5.74 -7.84 14.15
N ILE A 297 4.93 -6.84 13.77
CA ILE A 297 3.52 -6.78 14.16
C ILE A 297 2.76 -8.00 13.62
N HIS A 298 2.97 -8.35 12.36
CA HIS A 298 2.30 -9.49 11.74
C HIS A 298 2.58 -10.81 12.46
N HIS A 299 3.86 -11.15 12.64
CA HIS A 299 4.24 -12.45 13.20
C HIS A 299 4.05 -12.54 14.71
N PHE A 300 4.39 -11.49 15.47
CA PHE A 300 4.41 -11.56 16.94
C PHE A 300 3.13 -11.05 17.59
N ILE A 301 2.50 -10.01 17.04
CA ILE A 301 1.28 -9.43 17.64
C ILE A 301 0.05 -10.14 17.10
N LEU A 302 -0.04 -10.29 15.76
CA LEU A 302 -1.19 -10.87 15.09
C LEU A 302 -1.02 -12.35 14.72
N ARG A 303 0.08 -12.98 15.16
CA ARG A 303 0.33 -14.43 15.05
C ARG A 303 0.19 -14.97 13.62
N GLY A 304 0.54 -14.17 12.61
CA GLY A 304 0.50 -14.59 11.21
C GLY A 304 -0.90 -14.65 10.58
N PHE A 305 -1.84 -13.77 10.99
CA PHE A 305 -3.20 -13.75 10.45
C PHE A 305 -3.22 -13.63 8.91
N HIS A 306 -3.87 -14.58 8.22
CA HIS A 306 -3.67 -14.77 6.78
C HIS A 306 -4.48 -13.83 5.86
N PHE A 307 -5.56 -13.19 6.35
CA PHE A 307 -6.44 -12.29 5.59
C PHE A 307 -7.10 -12.92 4.33
N ASP A 308 -7.27 -14.25 4.25
CA ASP A 308 -7.76 -14.91 3.03
C ASP A 308 -9.29 -14.87 2.89
N THR A 309 -10.04 -14.87 4.02
CA THR A 309 -11.52 -14.83 4.01
C THR A 309 -12.08 -14.04 5.19
N LEU A 310 -13.23 -13.38 4.99
CA LEU A 310 -13.94 -12.65 6.07
C LEU A 310 -14.42 -13.56 7.20
N LEU A 311 -14.59 -14.87 6.94
CA LEU A 311 -15.02 -15.86 7.92
C LEU A 311 -14.00 -16.10 9.04
N GLN A 312 -12.71 -15.84 8.81
CA GLN A 312 -11.67 -16.02 9.83
C GLN A 312 -11.81 -15.05 11.01
N VAL A 313 -12.53 -13.93 10.85
CA VAL A 313 -12.75 -12.93 11.92
C VAL A 313 -13.68 -13.45 13.01
N VAL A 314 -14.51 -14.46 12.72
CA VAL A 314 -15.49 -15.02 13.68
C VAL A 314 -14.82 -15.93 14.72
N PHE A 315 -13.55 -16.32 14.53
CA PHE A 315 -12.85 -17.28 15.38
C PHE A 315 -11.57 -16.74 16.05
N LEU A 316 -11.36 -15.42 16.05
CA LEU A 316 -10.37 -14.71 16.88
C LEU A 316 -11.04 -14.09 18.10
#